data_AF-A0AA96NXW2-F1
#
_entry.id   AF-A0AA96NXW2-F1
#
_cell.length_a   1.000
_cell.length_b   1.000
_cell.length_c   1.000
_cell.angle_alpha   90.00
_cell.angle_beta   90.00
_cell.angle_gamma   90.00
#
_symmetry.space_group_name_H-M   'P 1'
#
loop_
_entity.id
_entity.type
_entity.pdbx_description
1 polymer ?
#
loop_
_entity_poly.entity_id
_entity_poly.type
_entity_poly.pdbx_seq_one_letter_code
_entity_poly.pdbx_strand_id
1 'polypeptide(L)'
;MYPIETSDKLFRDGNGTSELGTVLPAWWLNQVQAELIGILEAAKLSPEKNNQNQVRRAIEKLIGDEVGKIQEANNQADGGNVKTTGNQNVNGMKTFLAEFNAAKGLSVSDTKALLDGGNVLNLGANADGGYLFNRKSGKELRLANNGSLLYDGSDIITARKVSHNPDDQTVATVPSSFALNKAFDNSIKRGGAIGLGGAAHQIAIGWDTPGLIAKIDNHIFNVGVPTGAIAYFPYAAAPFGWLKANGAAVSRTVYANLFAVIGTAYGSGDGRTTFNLPDLRGEFIRSWDDGRTVDNGRVLGSWQADEFRSHSHGIGISRMTDTDRGSNLSTVSVDTVGQTDPAGGIETRPRNIALLACIKA
;
A
#
# COMPACT_ATOMS: atom_id res chain seq x y z
N MET A 1 -50.94 -72.16 -46.65
CA MET A 1 -51.64 -73.02 -47.61
C MET A 1 -50.86 -72.94 -48.90
N TYR A 2 -50.39 -74.09 -49.42
CA TYR A 2 -49.77 -74.13 -50.74
C TYR A 2 -50.87 -73.94 -51.80
N PRO A 3 -50.66 -73.10 -52.84
CA PRO A 3 -51.66 -72.92 -53.89
C PRO A 3 -51.96 -74.24 -54.60
N ILE A 4 -53.20 -74.46 -55.04
CA ILE A 4 -53.57 -75.64 -55.82
C ILE A 4 -52.67 -75.79 -57.07
N GLU A 5 -52.33 -77.04 -57.41
CA GLU A 5 -51.42 -77.37 -58.52
C GLU A 5 -52.11 -77.36 -59.90
N THR A 6 -52.84 -76.29 -60.20
CA THR A 6 -53.30 -75.97 -61.56
C THR A 6 -52.32 -75.03 -62.24
N SER A 7 -52.46 -74.84 -63.55
CA SER A 7 -51.62 -73.93 -64.34
C SER A 7 -51.78 -72.46 -63.91
N ASP A 8 -52.97 -72.09 -63.45
CA ASP A 8 -53.36 -70.74 -62.99
C ASP A 8 -53.39 -70.59 -61.45
N LYS A 9 -53.14 -71.68 -60.71
CA LYS A 9 -53.23 -71.74 -59.23
C LYS A 9 -54.62 -71.47 -58.67
N LEU A 10 -55.68 -71.67 -59.47
CA LEU A 10 -57.07 -71.52 -59.07
C LEU A 10 -57.84 -72.85 -59.10
N PHE A 11 -58.79 -72.99 -58.17
CA PHE A 11 -59.81 -74.03 -58.20
C PHE A 11 -60.83 -73.76 -59.32
N ARG A 12 -61.46 -74.83 -59.84
CA ARG A 12 -62.51 -74.78 -60.87
C ARG A 12 -63.68 -75.67 -60.50
N ASP A 13 -64.89 -75.22 -60.83
CA ASP A 13 -66.13 -76.00 -60.71
C ASP A 13 -66.18 -76.99 -61.89
N GLY A 14 -65.41 -78.07 -61.78
CA GLY A 14 -65.30 -79.09 -62.84
C GLY A 14 -66.63 -79.79 -63.15
N ASN A 15 -66.68 -80.49 -64.28
CA ASN A 15 -67.88 -81.16 -64.79
C ASN A 15 -67.98 -82.66 -64.42
N GLY A 16 -67.07 -83.16 -63.56
CA GLY A 16 -67.08 -84.53 -63.05
C GLY A 16 -66.73 -85.63 -64.07
N THR A 17 -66.38 -85.28 -65.31
CA THR A 17 -66.10 -86.26 -66.39
C THR A 17 -64.80 -85.97 -67.13
N SER A 18 -64.50 -84.72 -67.49
CA SER A 18 -63.25 -84.33 -68.15
C SER A 18 -62.36 -83.41 -67.31
N GLU A 19 -62.91 -82.77 -66.27
CA GLU A 19 -62.18 -81.94 -65.32
C GLU A 19 -62.56 -82.34 -63.89
N LEU A 20 -61.55 -82.59 -63.05
CA LEU A 20 -61.72 -82.85 -61.62
C LEU A 20 -62.31 -81.60 -60.96
N GLY A 21 -63.57 -81.71 -60.51
CA GLY A 21 -64.30 -80.61 -59.86
C GLY A 21 -64.21 -80.65 -58.35
N THR A 22 -64.35 -79.48 -57.73
CA THR A 22 -64.46 -79.35 -56.27
C THR A 22 -65.89 -79.59 -55.80
N VAL A 23 -66.07 -80.20 -54.62
CA VAL A 23 -67.41 -80.39 -54.01
C VAL A 23 -67.98 -79.06 -53.51
N LEU A 24 -67.10 -78.12 -53.15
CA LEU A 24 -67.46 -76.76 -52.79
C LEU A 24 -67.24 -75.83 -53.99
N PRO A 25 -68.00 -74.71 -54.10
CA PRO A 25 -67.82 -73.76 -55.19
C PRO A 25 -66.38 -73.21 -55.25
N ALA A 26 -65.80 -73.20 -56.44
CA ALA A 26 -64.43 -72.79 -56.71
C ALA A 26 -64.15 -71.35 -56.29
N TRP A 27 -65.13 -70.45 -56.43
CA TRP A 27 -64.98 -69.06 -55.99
C TRP A 27 -64.67 -68.97 -54.49
N TRP A 28 -65.32 -69.80 -53.66
CA TRP A 28 -65.13 -69.79 -52.21
C TRP A 28 -63.76 -70.35 -51.83
N LEU A 29 -63.38 -71.46 -52.47
CA LEU A 29 -62.06 -72.07 -52.27
C LEU A 29 -60.91 -71.13 -52.70
N ASN A 30 -61.09 -70.41 -53.81
CA ASN A 30 -60.14 -69.41 -54.29
C ASN A 30 -60.01 -68.22 -53.32
N GLN A 31 -61.13 -67.74 -52.75
CA GLN A 31 -61.12 -66.67 -51.74
C GLN A 31 -60.38 -67.10 -50.47
N VAL A 32 -60.72 -68.27 -49.92
CA VAL A 32 -60.03 -68.82 -48.74
C VAL A 32 -58.54 -69.02 -49.01
N GLN A 33 -58.18 -69.54 -50.20
CA GLN A 33 -56.78 -69.70 -50.59
C GLN A 33 -56.05 -68.34 -50.64
N ALA A 34 -56.66 -67.30 -51.23
CA ALA A 34 -56.07 -65.98 -51.33
C ALA A 34 -55.82 -65.35 -49.95
N GLU A 35 -56.80 -65.40 -49.03
CA GLU A 35 -56.65 -64.89 -47.66
C GLU A 35 -55.53 -65.61 -46.90
N LEU A 36 -55.48 -66.94 -47.00
CA LEU A 36 -54.45 -67.72 -46.33
C LEU A 36 -53.06 -67.45 -46.90
N ILE A 37 -52.93 -67.29 -48.23
CA ILE A 37 -51.67 -66.89 -48.89
C ILE A 37 -51.28 -65.47 -48.48
N GLY A 38 -52.23 -64.53 -48.39
CA GLY A 38 -51.97 -63.17 -47.95
C GLY A 38 -51.35 -63.10 -46.55
N ILE A 39 -51.78 -63.96 -45.63
CA ILE A 39 -51.18 -64.09 -44.29
C ILE A 39 -49.72 -64.58 -44.38
N LEU A 40 -49.42 -65.56 -45.24
CA LEU A 40 -48.06 -66.04 -45.49
C LEU A 40 -47.17 -64.95 -46.11
N GLU A 41 -47.69 -64.22 -47.10
CA GLU A 41 -46.99 -63.13 -47.77
C GLU A 41 -46.67 -61.98 -46.81
N ALA A 42 -47.64 -61.57 -45.99
CA ALA A 42 -47.44 -60.57 -44.94
C ALA A 42 -46.35 -61.00 -43.95
N ALA A 43 -46.31 -62.29 -43.59
CA ALA A 43 -45.27 -62.85 -42.74
C ALA A 43 -43.92 -63.06 -43.47
N LYS A 44 -43.85 -62.85 -44.80
CA LYS A 44 -42.70 -63.16 -45.67
C LYS A 44 -42.31 -64.64 -45.64
N LEU A 45 -43.30 -65.54 -45.58
CA LEU A 45 -43.10 -66.99 -45.64
C LEU A 45 -43.54 -67.54 -46.98
N SER A 46 -42.69 -68.34 -47.62
CA SER A 46 -43.05 -69.04 -48.85
C SER A 46 -43.99 -70.22 -48.56
N PRO A 47 -45.06 -70.42 -49.34
CA PRO A 47 -45.92 -71.59 -49.20
C PRO A 47 -45.16 -72.90 -49.48
N GLU A 48 -45.43 -73.95 -48.71
CA GLU A 48 -44.75 -75.25 -48.79
C GLU A 48 -45.79 -76.36 -48.63
N LYS A 49 -45.84 -77.27 -49.60
CA LYS A 49 -46.86 -78.33 -49.67
C LYS A 49 -46.84 -79.29 -48.46
N ASN A 50 -45.66 -79.55 -47.91
CA ASN A 50 -45.48 -80.53 -46.82
C ASN A 50 -45.61 -79.92 -45.42
N ASN A 51 -45.97 -78.63 -45.32
CA ASN A 51 -46.03 -77.93 -44.05
C ASN A 51 -47.48 -77.60 -43.71
N GLN A 52 -48.03 -78.26 -42.69
CA GLN A 52 -49.42 -78.06 -42.28
C GLN A 52 -49.60 -76.90 -41.28
N ASN A 53 -48.50 -76.35 -40.76
CA ASN A 53 -48.51 -75.33 -39.71
C ASN A 53 -48.15 -73.92 -40.22
N GLN A 54 -48.11 -73.70 -41.54
CA GLN A 54 -47.57 -72.45 -42.07
C GLN A 54 -48.38 -71.21 -41.71
N VAL A 55 -49.71 -71.32 -41.71
CA VAL A 55 -50.58 -70.19 -41.34
C VAL A 55 -50.38 -69.82 -39.88
N ARG A 56 -50.29 -70.84 -39.00
CA ARG A 56 -49.96 -70.65 -37.59
C ARG A 56 -48.58 -69.99 -37.43
N ARG A 57 -47.55 -70.49 -38.12
CA ARG A 57 -46.19 -69.90 -38.11
C ARG A 57 -46.17 -68.46 -38.63
N ALA A 58 -46.96 -68.17 -39.66
CA ALA A 58 -47.10 -66.83 -40.22
C ALA A 58 -47.72 -65.87 -39.20
N ILE A 59 -48.80 -66.30 -38.52
CA ILE A 59 -49.45 -65.52 -37.46
C ILE A 59 -48.51 -65.34 -36.26
N GLU A 60 -47.86 -66.40 -35.78
CA GLU A 60 -46.87 -66.34 -34.69
C GLU A 60 -45.75 -65.34 -35.02
N LYS A 61 -45.26 -65.35 -36.26
CA LYS A 61 -44.23 -64.42 -36.73
C LYS A 61 -44.76 -62.98 -36.81
N LEU A 62 -45.93 -62.74 -37.39
CA LEU A 62 -46.52 -61.40 -37.48
C LEU A 62 -46.75 -60.79 -36.09
N ILE A 63 -47.26 -61.58 -35.15
CA ILE A 63 -47.43 -61.15 -33.76
C ILE A 63 -46.06 -60.89 -33.12
N GLY A 64 -45.08 -61.76 -33.33
CA GLY A 64 -43.71 -61.56 -32.82
C GLY A 64 -43.04 -60.29 -33.36
N ASP A 65 -43.21 -60.01 -34.66
CA ASP A 65 -42.69 -58.80 -35.31
C ASP A 65 -43.36 -57.53 -34.71
N GLU A 66 -44.67 -57.54 -34.48
CA GLU A 66 -45.39 -56.41 -33.85
C GLU A 66 -45.04 -56.25 -32.36
N VAL A 67 -44.96 -57.34 -31.60
CA VAL A 67 -44.50 -57.32 -30.20
C VAL A 67 -43.06 -56.81 -30.11
N GLY A 68 -42.20 -57.18 -31.07
CA GLY A 68 -40.84 -56.66 -31.20
C GLY A 68 -40.79 -55.14 -31.39
N LYS A 69 -41.59 -54.60 -32.32
CA LYS A 69 -41.72 -53.14 -32.53
C LYS A 69 -42.24 -52.42 -31.28
N ILE A 70 -43.21 -53.00 -30.58
CA ILE A 70 -43.74 -52.45 -29.32
C ILE A 70 -42.66 -52.47 -28.23
N GLN A 71 -41.88 -53.56 -28.13
CA GLN A 71 -40.78 -53.65 -27.17
C GLN A 71 -39.67 -52.65 -27.48
N GLU A 72 -39.29 -52.48 -28.75
CA GLU A 72 -38.32 -51.47 -29.19
C GLU A 72 -38.81 -50.05 -28.89
N ALA A 73 -40.09 -49.75 -29.16
CA ALA A 73 -40.72 -48.48 -28.81
C ALA A 73 -40.74 -48.25 -27.29
N ASN A 74 -41.05 -49.27 -26.49
CA ASN A 74 -41.04 -49.19 -25.03
C ASN A 74 -39.64 -49.04 -24.44
N ASN A 75 -38.64 -49.70 -25.04
CA ASN A 75 -37.23 -49.52 -24.66
C ASN A 75 -36.76 -48.09 -24.92
N GLN A 76 -37.29 -47.42 -25.94
CA GLN A 76 -37.06 -45.99 -26.17
C GLN A 76 -37.87 -45.10 -25.22
N ALA A 77 -39.04 -45.55 -24.75
CA ALA A 77 -39.92 -44.76 -23.88
C ALA A 77 -39.45 -44.69 -22.42
N ASP A 78 -38.80 -45.73 -21.86
CA ASP A 78 -38.39 -45.73 -20.44
C ASP A 78 -36.98 -46.32 -20.16
N GLY A 79 -36.24 -46.82 -21.16
CA GLY A 79 -34.97 -47.54 -20.93
C GLY A 79 -33.68 -46.73 -21.08
N GLY A 80 -33.68 -45.60 -21.80
CA GLY A 80 -32.45 -44.87 -22.12
C GLY A 80 -32.55 -43.34 -22.14
N ASN A 81 -33.76 -42.79 -22.17
CA ASN A 81 -33.96 -41.35 -22.25
C ASN A 81 -34.12 -40.74 -20.85
N VAL A 82 -33.59 -39.52 -20.69
CA VAL A 82 -33.85 -38.72 -19.48
C VAL A 82 -35.27 -38.18 -19.58
N LYS A 83 -36.07 -38.33 -18.52
CA LYS A 83 -37.44 -37.81 -18.46
C LYS A 83 -37.44 -36.31 -18.71
N THR A 84 -38.37 -35.85 -19.55
CA THR A 84 -38.56 -34.41 -19.83
C THR A 84 -39.40 -33.70 -18.77
N THR A 85 -40.12 -34.47 -17.94
CA THR A 85 -40.93 -33.97 -16.84
C THR A 85 -40.84 -34.91 -15.62
N GLY A 86 -41.04 -34.35 -14.43
CA GLY A 86 -40.93 -35.09 -13.18
C GLY A 86 -39.50 -35.47 -12.80
N ASN A 87 -39.36 -36.12 -11.64
CA ASN A 87 -38.06 -36.51 -11.11
C ASN A 87 -37.64 -37.90 -11.65
N GLN A 88 -36.34 -38.07 -11.88
CA GLN A 88 -35.73 -39.35 -12.27
C GLN A 88 -34.38 -39.51 -11.56
N ASN A 89 -34.09 -40.73 -11.10
CA ASN A 89 -32.73 -41.12 -10.76
C ASN A 89 -32.06 -41.65 -12.04
N VAL A 90 -30.98 -41.01 -12.47
CA VAL A 90 -30.26 -41.36 -13.69
C VAL A 90 -28.94 -42.04 -13.30
N ASN A 91 -28.81 -43.33 -13.57
CA ASN A 91 -27.62 -44.11 -13.23
C ASN A 91 -26.53 -44.02 -14.31
N GLY A 92 -25.27 -44.22 -13.92
CA GLY A 92 -24.11 -44.21 -14.81
C GLY A 92 -23.71 -42.82 -15.31
N MET A 93 -22.52 -42.70 -15.89
CA MET A 93 -21.99 -41.43 -16.41
C MET A 93 -22.90 -40.86 -17.52
N LYS A 94 -23.04 -39.54 -17.56
CA LYS A 94 -23.72 -38.82 -18.64
C LYS A 94 -22.76 -37.82 -19.25
N THR A 95 -22.68 -37.83 -20.58
CA THR A 95 -21.85 -36.91 -21.37
C THR A 95 -22.77 -36.12 -22.28
N PHE A 96 -22.80 -34.81 -22.13
CA PHE A 96 -23.51 -33.90 -23.01
C PHE A 96 -22.51 -33.33 -24.02
N LEU A 97 -22.73 -33.58 -25.31
CA LEU A 97 -21.86 -33.08 -26.39
C LEU A 97 -22.15 -31.61 -26.75
N ALA A 98 -23.21 -31.05 -26.19
CA ALA A 98 -23.63 -29.66 -26.35
C ALA A 98 -23.68 -28.97 -24.97
N GLU A 99 -23.87 -27.64 -24.98
CA GLU A 99 -23.99 -26.85 -23.75
C GLU A 99 -25.16 -27.33 -22.87
N PHE A 100 -24.89 -27.54 -21.59
CA PHE A 100 -25.88 -27.90 -20.59
C PHE A 100 -26.31 -26.65 -19.80
N ASN A 101 -27.56 -26.22 -20.00
CA ASN A 101 -28.14 -25.05 -19.34
C ASN A 101 -29.09 -25.46 -18.21
N ALA A 102 -28.84 -24.99 -16.97
CA ALA A 102 -29.63 -25.32 -15.78
C ALA A 102 -30.25 -24.06 -15.13
N ALA A 103 -31.52 -23.77 -15.42
CA ALA A 103 -32.23 -22.52 -15.04
C ALA A 103 -32.42 -22.28 -13.52
N LYS A 104 -32.11 -23.27 -12.67
CA LYS A 104 -32.15 -23.17 -11.20
C LYS A 104 -30.83 -23.62 -10.55
N GLY A 105 -29.77 -23.72 -11.34
CA GLY A 105 -28.45 -24.19 -10.92
C GLY A 105 -28.33 -25.71 -10.88
N LEU A 106 -27.15 -26.16 -10.48
CA LEU A 106 -26.80 -27.56 -10.26
C LEU A 106 -26.51 -27.77 -8.77
N SER A 107 -27.16 -28.76 -8.16
CA SER A 107 -26.95 -29.13 -6.76
C SER A 107 -26.11 -30.41 -6.70
N VAL A 108 -24.97 -30.35 -6.02
CA VAL A 108 -24.04 -31.48 -5.88
C VAL A 108 -23.96 -31.90 -4.42
N SER A 109 -24.16 -33.19 -4.18
CA SER A 109 -23.96 -33.83 -2.89
C SER A 109 -23.51 -35.26 -3.11
N ASP A 110 -22.79 -35.82 -2.15
CA ASP A 110 -22.18 -37.15 -2.25
C ASP A 110 -23.24 -38.28 -2.16
N THR A 111 -24.27 -38.11 -1.32
CA THR A 111 -25.35 -39.08 -1.19
C THR A 111 -26.71 -38.41 -1.14
N LYS A 112 -27.77 -39.17 -1.44
CA LYS A 112 -29.15 -38.69 -1.29
C LYS A 112 -29.46 -38.23 0.15
N ALA A 113 -28.96 -38.96 1.16
CA ALA A 113 -29.16 -38.58 2.56
C ALA A 113 -28.52 -37.21 2.88
N LEU A 114 -27.33 -36.94 2.33
CA LEU A 114 -26.64 -35.65 2.50
C LEU A 114 -27.34 -34.51 1.73
N LEU A 115 -27.85 -34.79 0.53
CA LEU A 115 -28.66 -33.87 -0.27
C LEU A 115 -29.90 -33.44 0.52
N ASP A 116 -30.66 -34.41 1.03
CA ASP A 116 -31.88 -34.18 1.81
C ASP A 116 -31.57 -33.46 3.14
N GLY A 117 -30.40 -33.71 3.74
CA GLY A 117 -29.90 -33.04 4.93
C GLY A 117 -29.32 -31.63 4.70
N GLY A 118 -29.34 -31.12 3.46
CA GLY A 118 -28.87 -29.78 3.11
C GLY A 118 -27.35 -29.63 2.95
N ASN A 119 -26.59 -30.74 2.97
CA ASN A 119 -25.14 -30.74 2.71
C ASN A 119 -24.90 -30.72 1.19
N VAL A 120 -25.11 -29.54 0.60
CA VAL A 120 -25.13 -29.35 -0.85
C VAL A 120 -24.24 -28.19 -1.24
N LEU A 121 -23.44 -28.39 -2.28
CA LEU A 121 -22.82 -27.31 -3.04
C LEU A 121 -23.74 -26.97 -4.21
N ASN A 122 -24.29 -25.76 -4.20
CA ASN A 122 -25.11 -25.23 -5.28
C ASN A 122 -24.25 -24.37 -6.21
N LEU A 123 -24.23 -24.72 -7.49
CA LEU A 123 -23.65 -23.92 -8.56
C LEU A 123 -24.79 -23.18 -9.26
N GLY A 124 -24.71 -21.87 -9.39
CA GLY A 124 -25.79 -21.11 -10.01
C GLY A 124 -25.39 -19.71 -10.43
N ALA A 125 -26.37 -18.98 -10.92
CA ALA A 125 -26.25 -17.55 -11.19
C ALA A 125 -27.59 -16.87 -10.90
N ASN A 126 -27.54 -15.59 -10.57
CA ASN A 126 -28.70 -14.73 -10.37
C ASN A 126 -28.43 -13.35 -10.99
N ALA A 127 -29.29 -12.38 -10.68
CA ALA A 127 -29.16 -11.00 -11.18
C ALA A 127 -27.85 -10.31 -10.75
N ASP A 128 -27.16 -10.84 -9.74
CA ASP A 128 -25.94 -10.25 -9.18
C ASP A 128 -24.66 -10.91 -9.71
N GLY A 129 -24.74 -12.13 -10.28
CA GLY A 129 -23.60 -12.85 -10.85
C GLY A 129 -23.67 -14.37 -10.70
N GLY A 130 -22.58 -15.04 -11.05
CA GLY A 130 -22.39 -16.48 -10.89
C GLY A 130 -21.82 -16.83 -9.51
N TYR A 131 -22.26 -17.92 -8.91
CA TYR A 131 -21.89 -18.28 -7.54
C TYR A 131 -21.75 -19.78 -7.28
N LEU A 132 -20.95 -20.08 -6.26
CA LEU A 132 -20.85 -21.37 -5.56
C LEU A 132 -21.37 -21.15 -4.14
N PHE A 133 -22.45 -21.82 -3.77
CA PHE A 133 -23.13 -21.64 -2.49
C PHE A 133 -23.15 -22.93 -1.69
N ASN A 134 -22.59 -22.91 -0.48
CA ASN A 134 -22.72 -24.01 0.45
C ASN A 134 -24.02 -23.86 1.23
N ARG A 135 -25.00 -24.73 0.94
CA ARG A 135 -26.34 -24.65 1.53
C ARG A 135 -26.35 -24.90 3.04
N LYS A 136 -25.37 -25.64 3.56
CA LYS A 136 -25.26 -25.95 4.99
C LYS A 136 -24.74 -24.77 5.80
N SER A 137 -23.68 -24.13 5.32
CA SER A 137 -23.06 -22.99 6.01
C SER A 137 -23.68 -21.65 5.62
N GLY A 138 -24.44 -21.59 4.53
CA GLY A 138 -24.97 -20.36 3.96
C GLY A 138 -23.89 -19.48 3.32
N LYS A 139 -22.66 -19.98 3.16
CA LYS A 139 -21.53 -19.20 2.61
C LYS A 139 -21.49 -19.30 1.09
N GLU A 140 -21.17 -18.17 0.46
CA GLU A 140 -21.17 -18.02 -0.99
C GLU A 140 -19.81 -17.51 -1.48
N LEU A 141 -19.26 -18.13 -2.52
CA LEU A 141 -18.20 -17.57 -3.36
C LEU A 141 -18.85 -17.08 -4.67
N ARG A 142 -18.77 -15.79 -4.97
CA ARG A 142 -19.47 -15.16 -6.11
C ARG A 142 -18.51 -14.41 -7.02
N LEU A 143 -18.65 -14.63 -8.33
CA LEU A 143 -18.17 -13.69 -9.34
C LEU A 143 -19.35 -12.78 -9.72
N ALA A 144 -19.34 -11.56 -9.21
CA ALA A 144 -20.38 -10.58 -9.46
C ALA A 144 -20.32 -10.02 -10.89
N ASN A 145 -21.45 -9.53 -11.39
CA ASN A 145 -21.58 -8.94 -12.72
C ASN A 145 -20.70 -7.70 -12.95
N ASN A 146 -20.27 -7.03 -11.88
CA ASN A 146 -19.31 -5.93 -11.93
C ASN A 146 -17.83 -6.40 -11.98
N GLY A 147 -17.58 -7.71 -12.02
CA GLY A 147 -16.25 -8.32 -12.03
C GLY A 147 -15.61 -8.51 -10.64
N SER A 148 -16.30 -8.18 -9.53
CA SER A 148 -15.84 -8.50 -8.18
C SER A 148 -15.89 -9.98 -7.87
N LEU A 149 -14.83 -10.51 -7.26
CA LEU A 149 -14.83 -11.83 -6.65
C LEU A 149 -15.09 -11.67 -5.17
N LEU A 150 -16.17 -12.25 -4.66
CA LEU A 150 -16.65 -12.04 -3.31
C LEU A 150 -16.73 -13.37 -2.56
N TYR A 151 -16.41 -13.36 -1.27
CA TYR A 151 -16.73 -14.44 -0.34
C TYR A 151 -17.65 -13.88 0.74
N ASP A 152 -18.84 -14.45 0.89
CA ASP A 152 -19.82 -14.05 1.91
C ASP A 152 -20.16 -12.55 1.84
N GLY A 153 -20.28 -12.02 0.62
CA GLY A 153 -20.58 -10.61 0.35
C GLY A 153 -19.38 -9.65 0.49
N SER A 154 -18.23 -10.12 0.97
CA SER A 154 -17.00 -9.32 1.08
C SER A 154 -16.09 -9.52 -0.13
N ASP A 155 -15.50 -8.46 -0.65
CA ASP A 155 -14.51 -8.53 -1.73
C ASP A 155 -13.32 -9.41 -1.28
N ILE A 156 -13.01 -10.46 -2.04
CA ILE A 156 -11.74 -11.15 -1.92
C ILE A 156 -10.67 -10.23 -2.52
N ILE A 157 -9.57 -10.03 -1.79
CA ILE A 157 -8.45 -9.24 -2.30
C ILE A 157 -7.92 -9.93 -3.55
N THR A 158 -8.03 -9.22 -4.67
CA THR A 158 -7.50 -9.65 -5.97
C THR A 158 -6.28 -8.79 -6.31
N ALA A 159 -5.44 -9.24 -7.25
CA ALA A 159 -4.22 -8.51 -7.64
C ALA A 159 -4.47 -7.03 -8.02
N ARG A 160 -5.66 -6.71 -8.57
CA ARG A 160 -6.05 -5.32 -8.92
C ARG A 160 -6.34 -4.42 -7.71
N LYS A 161 -6.60 -4.99 -6.54
CA LYS A 161 -6.82 -4.27 -5.28
C LYS A 161 -5.51 -4.02 -4.53
N VAL A 162 -4.37 -4.41 -5.10
CA VAL A 162 -3.05 -4.10 -4.56
C VAL A 162 -2.56 -2.79 -5.17
N SER A 163 -2.34 -1.77 -4.35
CA SER A 163 -1.84 -0.48 -4.79
C SER A 163 -0.31 -0.43 -4.73
N HIS A 164 0.31 0.02 -5.82
CA HIS A 164 1.75 0.27 -5.87
C HIS A 164 2.09 1.74 -5.62
N ASN A 165 1.08 2.58 -5.38
CA ASN A 165 1.28 3.97 -5.05
C ASN A 165 1.51 4.10 -3.53
N PRO A 166 2.70 4.55 -3.07
CA PRO A 166 2.97 4.76 -1.66
C PRO A 166 2.14 5.89 -1.03
N ASP A 167 1.49 6.71 -1.85
CA ASP A 167 0.63 7.82 -1.42
C ASP A 167 -0.87 7.48 -1.53
N ASP A 168 -1.23 6.23 -1.81
CA ASP A 168 -2.62 5.77 -1.77
C ASP A 168 -3.10 5.68 -0.32
N GLN A 169 -3.90 6.66 0.11
CA GLN A 169 -4.51 6.71 1.43
C GLN A 169 -5.98 6.27 1.42
N THR A 170 -6.43 5.64 0.34
CA THR A 170 -7.81 5.15 0.25
C THR A 170 -7.96 3.83 1.01
N VAL A 171 -9.18 3.53 1.43
CA VAL A 171 -9.53 2.23 2.04
C VAL A 171 -9.83 1.15 0.99
N ALA A 172 -9.66 1.46 -0.30
CA ALA A 172 -10.09 0.61 -1.40
C ALA A 172 -9.05 -0.45 -1.79
N THR A 173 -7.80 -0.31 -1.35
CA THR A 173 -6.67 -1.12 -1.76
C THR A 173 -5.80 -1.54 -0.56
N VAL A 174 -5.02 -2.59 -0.73
CA VAL A 174 -3.92 -2.93 0.18
C VAL A 174 -2.59 -2.52 -0.46
N PRO A 175 -1.63 -1.97 0.31
CA PRO A 175 -0.35 -1.56 -0.25
C PRO A 175 0.47 -2.77 -0.69
N SER A 176 1.14 -2.67 -1.84
CA SER A 176 2.17 -3.62 -2.24
C SER A 176 3.41 -3.52 -1.35
N SER A 177 4.28 -4.53 -1.38
CA SER A 177 5.58 -4.47 -0.71
C SER A 177 6.42 -3.28 -1.20
N PHE A 178 6.32 -2.91 -2.48
CA PHE A 178 6.95 -1.70 -3.01
C PHE A 178 6.38 -0.41 -2.40
N ALA A 179 5.06 -0.29 -2.34
CA ALA A 179 4.39 0.86 -1.75
C ALA A 179 4.73 0.98 -0.26
N LEU A 180 4.72 -0.13 0.48
CA LEU A 180 5.10 -0.17 1.89
C LEU A 180 6.58 0.19 2.07
N ASN A 181 7.48 -0.37 1.27
CA ASN A 181 8.91 -0.09 1.38
C ASN A 181 9.22 1.37 1.02
N LYS A 182 8.53 1.93 0.03
CA LYS A 182 8.68 3.35 -0.33
C LYS A 182 8.05 4.28 0.70
N ALA A 183 6.89 3.91 1.26
CA ALA A 183 6.30 4.62 2.39
C ALA A 183 7.21 4.57 3.62
N PHE A 184 7.88 3.45 3.85
CA PHE A 184 8.89 3.23 4.89
C PHE A 184 10.16 4.03 4.62
N ASP A 185 10.71 4.04 3.42
CA ASP A 185 11.86 4.89 3.05
C ASP A 185 11.51 6.37 3.23
N ASN A 186 10.30 6.74 2.84
CA ASN A 186 9.76 8.05 3.11
C ASN A 186 9.59 8.25 4.63
N SER A 187 9.19 7.25 5.44
CA SER A 187 8.96 7.37 6.90
C SER A 187 10.22 7.28 7.77
N ILE A 188 11.27 6.62 7.31
CA ILE A 188 12.57 6.48 7.98
C ILE A 188 13.47 7.67 7.68
N LYS A 189 13.28 8.32 6.52
CA LYS A 189 13.75 9.71 6.32
C LYS A 189 12.86 10.75 7.01
N ARG A 190 11.68 10.37 7.53
CA ARG A 190 10.85 11.16 8.44
C ARG A 190 11.21 10.92 9.92
N GLY A 191 12.50 10.71 10.21
CA GLY A 191 13.11 11.16 11.46
C GLY A 191 13.18 12.69 11.60
N GLY A 192 12.60 13.43 10.63
CA GLY A 192 12.22 14.83 10.73
C GLY A 192 11.07 15.14 9.77
N ALA A 193 9.99 15.71 10.31
CA ALA A 193 8.88 16.36 9.60
C ALA A 193 7.82 15.47 8.89
N ILE A 194 6.88 14.95 9.68
CA ILE A 194 5.45 15.08 9.35
C ILE A 194 4.99 16.46 9.85
N GLY A 195 4.60 17.33 8.93
CA GLY A 195 3.60 18.39 9.13
C GLY A 195 3.80 19.37 10.28
N LEU A 196 4.54 20.46 10.03
CA LEU A 196 4.18 21.79 10.55
C LEU A 196 4.50 22.83 9.46
N GLY A 197 3.63 22.91 8.45
CA GLY A 197 3.76 23.87 7.35
C GLY A 197 2.81 23.50 6.23
N GLY A 198 1.80 24.34 5.99
CA GLY A 198 1.00 24.26 4.76
C GLY A 198 1.88 24.50 3.52
N ALA A 199 1.28 24.38 2.33
CA ALA A 199 1.96 24.42 1.03
C ALA A 199 2.92 25.60 0.75
N ALA A 200 2.96 26.62 1.62
CA ALA A 200 3.82 27.79 1.50
C ALA A 200 5.16 27.69 2.24
N HIS A 201 5.30 26.86 3.29
CA HIS A 201 6.52 26.84 4.12
C HIS A 201 6.96 25.42 4.49
N GLN A 202 8.26 25.14 4.33
CA GLN A 202 8.87 23.86 4.70
C GLN A 202 9.79 24.03 5.90
N ILE A 203 9.47 23.38 7.02
CA ILE A 203 10.33 23.33 8.22
C ILE A 203 10.93 21.92 8.32
N ALA A 204 12.26 21.80 8.20
CA ALA A 204 13.00 20.55 8.37
C ALA A 204 13.94 20.65 9.57
N ILE A 205 13.75 19.79 10.56
CA ILE A 205 14.65 19.65 11.72
C ILE A 205 15.47 18.38 11.50
N GLY A 206 16.79 18.51 11.53
CA GLY A 206 17.70 17.40 11.27
C GLY A 206 19.01 17.52 12.03
N TRP A 207 19.71 16.39 12.12
CA TRP A 207 21.09 16.34 12.58
C TRP A 207 21.98 16.40 11.35
N ASP A 208 22.82 17.42 11.24
CA ASP A 208 23.91 17.49 10.26
C ASP A 208 25.27 17.51 10.98
N THR A 209 26.37 17.48 10.22
CA THR A 209 27.74 17.56 10.78
C THR A 209 27.94 18.76 11.74
N PRO A 210 27.27 19.91 11.53
CA PRO A 210 27.17 21.01 12.51
C PRO A 210 26.40 20.76 13.82
N GLY A 211 25.48 19.78 13.89
CA GLY A 211 24.61 19.53 15.05
C GLY A 211 23.11 19.60 14.72
N LEU A 212 22.28 20.01 15.68
CA LEU A 212 20.84 20.18 15.46
C LEU A 212 20.57 21.46 14.64
N ILE A 213 20.06 21.31 13.44
CA ILE A 213 19.69 22.42 12.54
C ILE A 213 18.18 22.43 12.28
N ALA A 214 17.63 23.63 12.10
CA ALA A 214 16.29 23.83 11.55
C ALA A 214 16.41 24.59 10.23
N LYS A 215 15.92 24.01 9.13
CA LYS A 215 15.72 24.71 7.87
C LYS A 215 14.29 25.23 7.83
N ILE A 216 14.10 26.52 7.58
CA ILE A 216 12.79 27.13 7.32
C ILE A 216 12.90 27.76 5.93
N ASP A 217 12.24 27.13 4.96
CA ASP A 217 12.38 27.46 3.52
C ASP A 217 13.85 27.45 3.08
N ASN A 218 14.39 28.61 2.68
CA ASN A 218 15.78 28.76 2.25
C ASN A 218 16.75 29.17 3.39
N HIS A 219 16.26 29.33 4.62
CA HIS A 219 17.07 29.78 5.76
C HIS A 219 17.46 28.62 6.67
N ILE A 220 18.73 28.55 7.04
CA ILE A 220 19.27 27.56 7.99
C ILE A 220 19.51 28.24 9.33
N PHE A 221 18.84 27.76 10.37
CA PHE A 221 18.99 28.23 11.75
C PHE A 221 19.74 27.18 12.57
N ASN A 222 20.75 27.64 13.31
CA ASN A 222 21.33 26.86 14.40
C ASN A 222 20.49 27.11 15.66
N VAL A 223 19.83 26.07 16.16
CA VAL A 223 18.73 26.20 17.15
C VAL A 223 19.25 26.39 18.58
N GLY A 224 20.57 26.29 18.82
CA GLY A 224 21.16 26.33 20.17
C GLY A 224 21.70 27.69 20.63
N VAL A 225 22.18 28.55 19.72
CA VAL A 225 22.85 29.82 20.07
C VAL A 225 22.62 30.88 18.99
N PRO A 226 22.14 32.10 19.32
CA PRO A 226 21.90 33.15 18.33
C PRO A 226 23.21 33.66 17.70
N THR A 227 23.16 33.99 16.41
CA THR A 227 24.27 34.64 15.69
C THR A 227 24.65 35.96 16.38
N GLY A 228 25.94 36.23 16.51
CA GLY A 228 26.46 37.38 17.25
C GLY A 228 26.71 37.13 18.75
N ALA A 229 26.27 35.99 19.30
CA ALA A 229 26.61 35.63 20.67
C ALA A 229 28.12 35.45 20.86
N ILE A 230 28.64 35.88 22.00
CA ILE A 230 30.05 35.75 22.36
C ILE A 230 30.21 34.68 23.44
N ALA A 231 31.14 33.76 23.24
CA ALA A 231 31.47 32.71 24.20
C ALA A 231 32.99 32.53 24.32
N TYR A 232 33.41 31.99 25.46
CA TYR A 232 34.82 31.75 25.80
C TYR A 232 35.10 30.25 25.82
N PHE A 233 36.15 29.84 25.13
CA PHE A 233 36.52 28.43 24.96
C PHE A 233 37.89 28.14 25.58
N PRO A 234 38.07 27.00 26.30
CA PRO A 234 39.33 26.64 26.94
C PRO A 234 40.37 26.03 25.97
N TYR A 235 40.20 26.22 24.65
CA TYR A 235 41.07 25.68 23.61
C TYR A 235 41.33 26.71 22.50
N ALA A 236 42.42 26.54 21.75
CA ALA A 236 42.97 27.60 20.87
C ALA A 236 42.30 27.73 19.48
N ALA A 237 41.51 26.75 19.06
CA ALA A 237 40.79 26.76 17.79
C ALA A 237 39.33 27.19 17.98
N ALA A 238 38.80 28.01 17.06
CA ALA A 238 37.38 28.33 17.09
C ALA A 238 36.57 27.07 16.76
N PRO A 239 35.51 26.73 17.53
CA PRO A 239 34.62 25.63 17.20
C PRO A 239 33.94 25.84 15.84
N PHE A 240 33.43 24.77 15.25
CA PHE A 240 32.66 24.86 14.02
C PHE A 240 31.47 25.83 14.17
N GLY A 241 31.29 26.73 13.22
CA GLY A 241 30.23 27.74 13.25
C GLY A 241 30.51 28.96 14.14
N TRP A 242 31.74 29.11 14.64
CA TRP A 242 32.22 30.26 15.41
C TRP A 242 33.44 30.89 14.74
N LEU A 243 33.62 32.19 14.97
CA LEU A 243 34.80 32.95 14.54
C LEU A 243 35.55 33.47 15.75
N LYS A 244 36.87 33.61 15.67
CA LYS A 244 37.66 34.24 16.74
C LYS A 244 37.29 35.71 16.84
N ALA A 245 37.04 36.21 18.05
CA ALA A 245 36.85 37.64 18.29
C ALA A 245 38.22 38.33 18.40
N ASN A 246 38.90 38.44 17.26
CA ASN A 246 40.29 38.90 17.14
C ASN A 246 40.47 40.12 16.22
N GLY A 247 39.40 40.88 15.94
CA GLY A 247 39.47 42.06 15.07
C GLY A 247 39.55 41.77 13.57
N ALA A 248 39.51 40.51 13.14
CA ALA A 248 39.67 40.16 11.73
C ALA A 248 38.55 40.73 10.85
N ALA A 249 38.91 41.14 9.63
CA ALA A 249 37.94 41.48 8.59
C ALA A 249 37.40 40.19 7.94
N VAL A 250 36.08 40.02 7.92
CA VAL A 250 35.40 38.84 7.38
C VAL A 250 34.36 39.22 6.32
N SER A 251 34.05 38.29 5.40
CA SER A 251 33.15 38.54 4.26
C SER A 251 31.70 38.80 4.69
N ARG A 252 31.09 39.88 4.21
CA ARG A 252 29.66 40.19 4.36
C ARG A 252 28.76 39.17 3.69
N THR A 253 29.22 38.53 2.61
CA THR A 253 28.44 37.53 1.87
C THR A 253 28.47 36.18 2.59
N VAL A 254 29.63 35.76 3.07
CA VAL A 254 29.77 34.47 3.79
C VAL A 254 29.09 34.54 5.16
N TYR A 255 29.19 35.68 5.85
CA TYR A 255 28.65 35.87 7.20
C TYR A 255 27.55 36.94 7.23
N ALA A 256 26.57 36.82 6.31
CA ALA A 256 25.50 37.80 6.13
C ALA A 256 24.65 38.00 7.39
N ASN A 257 24.31 36.90 8.09
CA ASN A 257 23.54 36.97 9.34
C ASN A 257 24.31 37.69 10.44
N LEU A 258 25.61 37.43 10.57
CA LEU A 258 26.46 38.12 11.54
C LEU A 258 26.61 39.61 11.20
N PHE A 259 26.78 39.93 9.93
CA PHE A 259 26.82 41.32 9.48
C PHE A 259 25.51 42.06 9.76
N ALA A 260 24.35 41.40 9.61
CA ALA A 260 23.06 41.99 9.94
C ALA A 260 22.92 42.32 11.44
N VAL A 261 23.59 41.55 12.32
CA VAL A 261 23.53 41.75 13.77
C VAL A 261 24.51 42.82 14.26
N ILE A 262 25.79 42.74 13.87
CA ILE A 262 26.83 43.64 14.42
C ILE A 262 27.26 44.77 13.48
N GLY A 263 26.84 44.74 12.22
CA GLY A 263 27.14 45.77 11.22
C GLY A 263 28.63 46.07 11.14
N THR A 264 28.95 47.36 11.22
CA THR A 264 30.33 47.88 11.22
C THR A 264 30.76 48.40 12.60
N ALA A 265 30.10 47.99 13.68
CA ALA A 265 30.36 48.50 15.03
C ALA A 265 31.82 48.34 15.46
N TYR A 266 32.49 47.29 14.98
CA TYR A 266 33.89 46.98 15.28
C TYR A 266 34.85 47.33 14.14
N GLY A 267 34.37 48.07 13.13
CA GLY A 267 35.12 48.51 11.97
C GLY A 267 34.47 48.13 10.65
N SER A 268 34.63 49.01 9.66
CA SER A 268 34.00 48.88 8.34
C SER A 268 34.64 47.83 7.43
N GLY A 269 35.70 47.15 7.87
CA GLY A 269 36.54 46.31 7.01
C GLY A 269 37.14 47.13 5.86
N ASP A 270 37.00 46.63 4.64
CA ASP A 270 37.35 47.33 3.38
C ASP A 270 36.30 48.37 2.94
N GLY A 271 35.24 48.58 3.73
CA GLY A 271 34.15 49.49 3.42
C GLY A 271 33.15 48.96 2.37
N ARG A 272 33.35 47.76 1.81
CA ARG A 272 32.53 47.24 0.70
C ARG A 272 32.12 45.78 0.91
N THR A 273 33.08 44.87 0.99
CA THR A 273 32.84 43.42 0.98
C THR A 273 33.08 42.73 2.31
N THR A 274 33.71 43.43 3.26
CA THR A 274 34.06 42.91 4.58
C THR A 274 33.55 43.80 5.71
N PHE A 275 33.57 43.26 6.92
CA PHE A 275 33.33 43.97 8.18
C PHE A 275 34.23 43.36 9.26
N ASN A 276 34.55 44.12 10.30
CA ASN A 276 35.44 43.64 11.35
C ASN A 276 34.67 42.93 12.46
N LEU A 277 35.27 41.87 12.99
CA LEU A 277 34.85 41.25 14.24
C LEU A 277 35.31 42.09 15.44
N PRO A 278 34.70 41.93 16.63
CA PRO A 278 35.27 42.45 17.86
C PRO A 278 36.71 41.95 18.06
N ASP A 279 37.58 42.77 18.65
CA ASP A 279 38.87 42.31 19.17
C ASP A 279 38.79 42.28 20.70
N LEU A 280 38.64 41.08 21.25
CA LEU A 280 38.49 40.88 22.71
C LEU A 280 39.75 40.31 23.34
N ARG A 281 40.87 40.29 22.61
CA ARG A 281 42.13 39.71 23.09
C ARG A 281 42.73 40.64 24.15
N GLY A 282 42.88 40.13 25.37
CA GLY A 282 43.46 40.90 26.49
C GLY A 282 42.48 41.86 27.15
N GLU A 283 41.25 41.97 26.66
CA GLU A 283 40.26 42.93 27.15
C GLU A 283 39.43 42.36 28.30
N PHE A 284 39.11 43.23 29.27
CA PHE A 284 38.14 42.90 30.31
C PHE A 284 36.75 43.38 29.90
N ILE A 285 35.76 42.47 29.90
CA ILE A 285 34.40 42.82 29.50
C ILE A 285 33.66 43.44 30.67
N ARG A 286 33.08 44.61 30.42
CA ARG A 286 32.08 45.23 31.28
C ARG A 286 30.73 45.30 30.56
N SER A 287 29.64 45.17 31.31
CA SER A 287 28.30 45.36 30.76
C SER A 287 28.13 46.80 30.29
N TRP A 288 27.43 46.98 29.16
CA TRP A 288 27.04 48.30 28.68
C TRP A 288 26.05 48.93 29.66
N ASP A 289 26.21 50.23 29.92
CA ASP A 289 25.38 50.97 30.88
C ASP A 289 23.92 51.04 30.48
N ASP A 290 23.65 51.12 29.17
CA ASP A 290 22.31 51.15 28.57
C ASP A 290 21.31 52.08 29.31
N GLY A 291 21.78 53.26 29.70
CA GLY A 291 20.96 54.29 30.36
C GLY A 291 20.86 54.18 31.89
N ARG A 292 21.63 53.31 32.54
CA ARG A 292 21.68 53.20 34.02
C ARG A 292 22.42 54.36 34.69
N THR A 293 23.19 55.17 33.95
CA THR A 293 23.93 56.36 34.40
C THR A 293 25.12 56.09 35.33
N VAL A 294 25.59 54.84 35.43
CA VAL A 294 26.79 54.47 36.21
C VAL A 294 28.06 54.68 35.39
N ASP A 295 28.00 54.37 34.09
CA ASP A 295 29.09 54.54 33.12
C ASP A 295 28.61 55.43 31.97
N ASN A 296 28.21 56.66 32.32
CA ASN A 296 27.53 57.58 31.42
C ASN A 296 28.40 57.99 30.23
N GLY A 297 27.78 58.05 29.04
CA GLY A 297 28.45 58.45 27.78
C GLY A 297 29.19 57.32 27.06
N ARG A 298 29.17 56.09 27.58
CA ARG A 298 29.78 54.92 26.91
C ARG A 298 28.86 54.33 25.84
N VAL A 299 29.43 54.15 24.65
CA VAL A 299 28.75 53.54 23.50
C VAL A 299 28.98 52.03 23.50
N LEU A 300 27.98 51.24 23.09
CA LEU A 300 28.12 49.79 22.96
C LEU A 300 29.30 49.44 22.04
N GLY A 301 30.18 48.55 22.49
CA GLY A 301 31.38 48.14 21.76
C GLY A 301 32.56 49.13 21.81
N SER A 302 32.44 50.25 22.52
CA SER A 302 33.55 51.19 22.69
C SER A 302 34.66 50.62 23.59
N TRP A 303 35.91 50.87 23.19
CA TRP A 303 37.10 50.58 23.99
C TRP A 303 37.40 51.71 24.98
N GLN A 304 37.97 51.40 26.14
CA GLN A 304 38.47 52.38 27.11
C GLN A 304 39.77 51.86 27.72
N ALA A 305 40.72 52.77 27.92
CA ALA A 305 41.95 52.48 28.67
C ALA A 305 41.66 52.15 30.14
N ASP A 306 42.63 51.56 30.81
CA ASP A 306 42.59 51.41 32.25
C ASP A 306 42.65 52.78 32.94
N GLU A 307 41.99 52.89 34.10
CA GLU A 307 42.01 54.09 34.91
C GLU A 307 41.95 53.72 36.40
N PHE A 308 42.74 54.42 37.21
CA PHE A 308 42.61 54.37 38.66
C PHE A 308 41.65 55.45 39.14
N ARG A 309 40.81 55.13 40.12
CA ARG A 309 40.00 56.15 40.78
C ARG A 309 40.91 57.21 41.40
N SER A 310 40.63 58.48 41.12
CA SER A 310 41.32 59.62 41.74
C SER A 310 41.35 59.46 43.27
N HIS A 311 42.55 59.58 43.85
CA HIS A 311 42.79 59.49 45.29
C HIS A 311 44.03 60.31 45.68
N SER A 312 44.20 60.56 46.99
CA SER A 312 45.33 61.31 47.56
C SER A 312 45.94 60.59 48.75
N HIS A 313 47.25 60.75 48.97
CA HIS A 313 47.95 60.24 50.15
C HIS A 313 48.28 61.38 51.12
N GLY A 314 48.02 61.18 52.41
CA GLY A 314 48.51 62.06 53.48
C GLY A 314 49.87 61.56 53.98
N ILE A 315 50.88 62.42 53.97
CA ILE A 315 52.16 62.11 54.61
C ILE A 315 52.00 62.42 56.10
N GLY A 316 52.05 61.39 56.95
CA GLY A 316 52.03 61.55 58.40
C GLY A 316 53.33 62.19 58.88
N ILE A 317 53.35 63.51 59.05
CA ILE A 317 54.51 64.22 59.59
C ILE A 317 54.45 64.19 61.12
N SER A 318 55.31 63.37 61.75
CA SER A 318 55.60 63.51 63.18
C SER A 318 56.51 64.70 63.38
N ARG A 319 56.00 65.76 64.03
CA ARG A 319 56.77 66.96 64.36
C ARG A 319 57.89 66.60 65.35
N MET A 320 59.10 66.38 64.85
CA MET A 320 60.30 66.35 65.68
C MET A 320 61.03 67.68 65.55
N THR A 321 61.53 68.18 66.67
CA THR A 321 62.32 69.42 66.74
C THR A 321 63.69 69.18 66.09
N ASP A 322 63.82 69.49 64.81
CA ASP A 322 65.10 69.62 64.12
C ASP A 322 65.59 71.07 64.18
N THR A 323 66.89 71.28 64.34
CA THR A 323 67.58 72.58 64.50
C THR A 323 68.51 72.90 63.33
N ASP A 324 68.18 72.50 62.10
CA ASP A 324 69.14 72.64 60.98
C ASP A 324 69.31 74.05 60.37
N ARG A 325 68.47 75.06 60.65
CA ARG A 325 68.72 76.45 60.19
C ARG A 325 68.12 77.54 61.10
N GLY A 326 68.78 77.83 62.22
CA GLY A 326 68.58 79.09 62.93
C GLY A 326 67.22 79.25 63.63
N SER A 327 66.90 78.34 64.56
CA SER A 327 65.82 78.44 65.57
C SER A 327 64.38 78.68 65.10
N ASN A 328 64.10 78.70 63.80
CA ASN A 328 62.74 78.83 63.30
C ASN A 328 62.11 77.45 63.08
N LEU A 329 60.90 77.26 63.60
CA LEU A 329 60.09 76.06 63.41
C LEU A 329 59.81 75.86 61.92
N SER A 330 60.46 74.89 61.27
CA SER A 330 60.15 74.48 59.91
C SER A 330 59.43 73.14 59.94
N THR A 331 58.27 73.06 59.28
CA THR A 331 57.39 71.89 59.38
C THR A 331 57.77 70.76 58.43
N VAL A 332 58.60 71.00 57.40
CA VAL A 332 59.10 69.98 56.47
C VAL A 332 60.39 70.50 55.80
N SER A 333 61.48 69.75 55.84
CA SER A 333 62.63 69.93 54.94
C SER A 333 62.59 68.81 53.90
N VAL A 334 62.32 69.17 52.63
CA VAL A 334 62.37 68.23 51.50
C VAL A 334 63.54 68.65 50.63
N ASP A 335 64.71 68.02 50.81
CA ASP A 335 65.94 68.36 50.07
C ASP A 335 65.96 67.77 48.65
N THR A 336 65.02 66.88 48.31
CA THR A 336 64.81 66.33 46.96
C THR A 336 63.36 65.86 46.84
N VAL A 337 62.71 66.09 45.69
CA VAL A 337 61.29 65.82 45.42
C VAL A 337 60.89 64.44 45.98
N GLY A 338 60.07 64.41 47.04
CA GLY A 338 59.55 63.18 47.62
C GLY A 338 58.52 62.54 46.68
N GLN A 339 58.98 61.93 45.59
CA GLN A 339 58.17 61.10 44.71
C GLN A 339 58.31 59.64 45.18
N THR A 340 57.19 58.95 45.30
CA THR A 340 57.21 57.48 45.42
C THR A 340 57.59 56.88 44.06
N ASP A 341 58.41 55.84 44.05
CA ASP A 341 58.68 55.09 42.83
C ASP A 341 57.39 54.42 42.30
N PRO A 342 57.26 54.23 40.98
CA PRO A 342 56.17 53.44 40.42
C PRO A 342 56.16 52.02 41.00
N ALA A 343 55.03 51.59 41.53
CA ALA A 343 54.81 50.22 41.97
C ALA A 343 53.66 49.60 41.17
N GLY A 344 53.88 48.40 40.60
CA GLY A 344 52.89 47.69 39.81
C GLY A 344 53.38 47.28 38.41
N GLY A 345 52.44 46.87 37.55
CA GLY A 345 52.67 46.53 36.15
C GLY A 345 52.09 47.58 35.19
N ILE A 346 52.05 47.25 33.89
CA ILE A 346 51.56 48.13 32.82
C ILE A 346 50.05 48.43 32.93
N GLU A 347 49.27 47.55 33.57
CA GLU A 347 47.83 47.71 33.77
C GLU A 347 47.41 47.21 35.16
N THR A 348 46.26 47.71 35.64
CA THR A 348 45.56 47.12 36.79
C THR A 348 44.51 46.14 36.33
N ARG A 349 44.63 44.88 36.76
CA ARG A 349 43.70 43.81 36.36
C ARG A 349 43.32 42.88 37.52
N PRO A 350 42.09 42.35 37.53
CA PRO A 350 41.73 41.27 38.44
C PRO A 350 42.49 39.98 38.07
N ARG A 351 42.58 39.05 39.01
CA ARG A 351 43.05 37.68 38.72
C ARG A 351 42.13 37.06 37.66
N ASN A 352 42.68 36.60 36.55
CA ASN A 352 41.92 36.07 35.42
C ASN A 352 42.59 34.85 34.79
N ILE A 353 41.82 34.11 33.99
CA ILE A 353 42.30 33.01 33.14
C ILE A 353 42.00 33.40 31.69
N ALA A 354 42.99 33.25 30.80
CA ALA A 354 42.83 33.53 29.39
C ALA A 354 42.08 32.38 28.67
N LEU A 355 40.94 32.70 28.07
CA LEU A 355 40.15 31.80 27.23
C LEU A 355 40.00 32.39 25.83
N LEU A 356 39.80 31.55 24.82
CA LEU A 356 39.57 32.01 23.46
C LEU A 356 38.17 32.62 23.34
N ALA A 357 38.10 33.94 23.16
CA ALA A 357 36.86 34.61 22.81
C ALA A 357 36.48 34.32 21.35
N CYS A 358 35.25 33.83 21.15
CA CYS A 358 34.68 33.60 19.84
C CYS A 358 33.27 34.20 19.73
N ILE A 359 32.88 34.55 18.52
CA ILE A 359 31.56 35.05 18.15
C ILE A 359 30.85 34.05 17.23
N LYS A 360 29.56 33.81 17.48
CA LYS A 360 28.75 32.88 16.69
C LYS A 360 28.51 33.47 15.30
N ALA A 361 28.94 32.73 14.28
CA ALA A 361 28.85 33.11 12.87
C ALA A 361 27.47 32.90 12.27
#